data_AF-A0A142JHW1-F1
#
_entry.id   AF-A0A142JHW1-F1
#
_cell.length_a   1.000
_cell.length_b   1.000
_cell.length_c   1.000
_cell.angle_alpha   90.00
_cell.angle_beta   90.00
_cell.angle_gamma   90.00
#
_symmetry.space_group_name_H-M   'P 1'
#
loop_
_entity.id
_entity.type
_entity.pdbx_description
1 polymer ?
#
loop_
_entity_poly.entity_id
_entity_poly.type
_entity_poly.pdbx_seq_one_letter_code
_entity_poly.pdbx_strand_id
1 'polypeptide(L)'
;MKLKLDEQGNVVLQDGKPVYIHDDGKEVAFDAPSAVSKITALNAEARSHREAKEAAETKLKAFDGIEDGEAARKALETIKNIDEGKLIAAGKVEEIKAAAQKAAQEQVAAASKAHAEELARTKQALDNVTGDLYAEKIGGSFTRSKLISEKFAIPADLVQARFGSAFKVEDGKIVAYDQAGNKIFSRARPGDLADFDEALETLVDQYPYKEQILKGTGASGGGAGGGPGAGGNNQLKGNLGGTREERTAAIASRFPELSKG
;
A
#
# COMPACT_ATOMS: atom_id res chain seq x y z
N MET A 1 -28.77 -26.15 105.14
CA MET A 1 -29.03 -24.78 105.69
C MET A 1 -30.35 -24.73 106.44
N LYS A 2 -30.37 -24.20 107.66
CA LYS A 2 -31.57 -23.99 108.49
C LYS A 2 -31.61 -22.56 109.02
N LEU A 3 -32.78 -21.95 109.12
CA LEU A 3 -32.93 -20.60 109.69
C LEU A 3 -32.62 -20.64 111.20
N LYS A 4 -31.81 -19.71 111.69
CA LYS A 4 -31.52 -19.59 113.12
C LYS A 4 -32.68 -18.90 113.83
N LEU A 5 -33.20 -19.56 114.86
CA LEU A 5 -34.26 -19.05 115.73
C LEU A 5 -33.70 -18.80 117.13
N ASP A 6 -34.24 -17.81 117.84
CA ASP A 6 -33.99 -17.59 119.27
C ASP A 6 -34.81 -18.55 120.15
N GLU A 7 -34.64 -18.47 121.47
CA GLU A 7 -35.34 -19.33 122.45
C GLU A 7 -36.86 -19.15 122.44
N GLN A 8 -37.35 -18.04 121.87
CA GLN A 8 -38.76 -17.70 121.73
C GLN A 8 -39.32 -18.04 120.33
N GLY A 9 -38.50 -18.61 119.44
CA GLY A 9 -38.88 -19.02 118.09
C GLY A 9 -38.86 -17.89 117.06
N ASN A 10 -38.32 -16.71 117.37
CA ASN A 10 -38.18 -15.60 116.42
C ASN A 10 -36.88 -15.71 115.62
N VAL A 11 -36.86 -15.07 114.46
CA VAL A 11 -35.69 -15.08 113.55
C VAL A 11 -34.55 -14.26 114.13
N VAL A 12 -33.35 -14.86 114.21
CA VAL A 12 -32.14 -14.13 114.59
C VAL A 12 -31.64 -13.30 113.41
N LEU A 13 -31.50 -11.99 113.64
CA LEU A 13 -31.01 -11.03 112.66
C LEU A 13 -29.59 -10.59 113.01
N GLN A 14 -28.75 -10.47 111.98
CA GLN A 14 -27.44 -9.83 112.04
C GLN A 14 -27.39 -8.75 110.96
N ASP A 15 -27.12 -7.49 111.34
CA ASP A 15 -27.13 -6.32 110.43
C ASP A 15 -28.42 -6.19 109.60
N GLY A 16 -29.56 -6.52 110.21
CA GLY A 16 -30.89 -6.50 109.56
C GLY A 16 -31.15 -7.67 108.60
N LYS A 17 -30.27 -8.67 108.53
CA LYS A 17 -30.37 -9.85 107.66
C LYS A 17 -30.60 -11.13 108.46
N PRO A 18 -31.45 -12.07 108.01
CA PRO A 18 -31.65 -13.35 108.68
C PRO A 18 -30.38 -14.21 108.71
N VAL A 19 -30.08 -14.83 109.86
CA VAL A 19 -28.94 -15.73 110.02
C VAL A 19 -29.35 -17.18 109.74
N TYR A 20 -28.58 -17.87 108.91
CA TYR A 20 -28.75 -19.29 108.62
C TYR A 20 -27.57 -20.10 109.16
N ILE A 21 -27.86 -21.30 109.66
CA ILE A 21 -26.87 -22.29 110.08
C ILE A 21 -26.65 -23.26 108.92
N HIS A 22 -25.42 -23.32 108.42
CA HIS A 22 -24.98 -24.29 107.42
C HIS A 22 -24.80 -25.68 108.04
N ASP A 23 -24.69 -26.69 107.17
CA ASP A 23 -24.60 -28.08 107.62
C ASP A 23 -23.27 -28.38 108.35
N ASP A 24 -22.28 -27.49 108.26
CA ASP A 24 -21.01 -27.49 109.00
C ASP A 24 -21.08 -26.70 110.33
N GLY A 25 -22.27 -26.23 110.72
CA GLY A 25 -22.50 -25.49 111.96
C GLY A 25 -22.15 -24.00 111.89
N LYS A 26 -21.66 -23.49 110.75
CA LYS A 26 -21.34 -22.07 110.59
C LYS A 26 -22.60 -21.22 110.43
N GLU A 27 -22.60 -20.07 111.09
CA GLU A 27 -23.66 -19.08 111.01
C GLU A 27 -23.31 -18.00 109.97
N VAL A 28 -24.23 -17.75 109.03
CA VAL A 28 -24.05 -16.77 107.97
C VAL A 28 -25.30 -15.90 107.83
N ALA A 29 -25.13 -14.58 107.83
CA ALA A 29 -26.19 -13.64 107.53
C ALA A 29 -26.52 -13.67 106.02
N PHE A 30 -27.77 -13.96 105.67
CA PHE A 30 -28.21 -14.09 104.28
C PHE A 30 -28.68 -12.75 103.71
N ASP A 31 -27.91 -12.24 102.74
CA ASP A 31 -28.27 -11.06 101.96
C ASP A 31 -29.16 -11.45 100.76
N ALA A 32 -30.47 -11.43 100.97
CA ALA A 32 -31.43 -11.76 99.92
C ALA A 32 -31.36 -10.82 98.70
N PRO A 33 -31.27 -9.48 98.84
CA PRO A 33 -31.10 -8.58 97.68
C PRO A 33 -29.85 -8.86 96.85
N SER A 34 -28.69 -9.07 97.48
CA SER A 34 -27.43 -9.37 96.78
C SER A 34 -27.48 -10.74 96.10
N ALA A 35 -28.05 -11.75 96.76
CA ALA A 35 -28.24 -13.08 96.18
C ALA A 35 -29.15 -13.03 94.93
N VAL A 36 -30.28 -12.30 94.99
CA VAL A 36 -31.19 -12.13 93.83
C VAL A 36 -30.50 -11.40 92.68
N SER A 37 -29.70 -10.36 92.97
CA SER A 37 -28.89 -9.65 91.96
C SER A 37 -27.88 -10.59 91.29
N LYS A 38 -27.17 -11.39 92.08
CA LYS A 38 -26.21 -12.39 91.58
C LYS A 38 -26.87 -13.45 90.70
N ILE A 39 -28.03 -13.97 91.11
CA ILE A 39 -28.82 -14.94 90.32
C ILE A 39 -29.25 -14.31 88.99
N THR A 40 -29.69 -13.06 89.00
CA THR A 40 -30.09 -12.34 87.78
C THR A 40 -28.92 -12.17 86.82
N ALA A 41 -27.74 -11.78 87.32
CA ALA A 41 -26.53 -11.65 86.53
C ALA A 41 -26.08 -13.00 85.91
N LEU A 42 -26.07 -14.07 86.71
CA LEU A 42 -25.71 -15.42 86.22
C LEU A 42 -26.69 -15.93 85.17
N ASN A 43 -27.99 -15.66 85.32
CA ASN A 43 -28.99 -16.03 84.32
C ASN A 43 -28.81 -15.25 83.01
N ALA A 44 -28.42 -13.97 83.08
CA ALA A 44 -28.11 -13.17 81.90
C ALA A 44 -26.85 -13.69 81.18
N GLU A 45 -25.81 -14.07 81.92
CA GLU A 45 -24.59 -14.67 81.39
C GLU A 45 -24.86 -16.05 80.75
N ALA A 46 -25.63 -16.91 81.41
CA ALA A 46 -26.04 -18.20 80.84
C ALA A 46 -26.88 -18.04 79.57
N ARG A 47 -27.68 -16.97 79.49
CA ARG A 47 -28.42 -16.62 78.26
C ARG A 47 -27.47 -16.17 77.15
N SER A 48 -26.51 -15.29 77.42
CA SER A 48 -25.56 -14.81 76.41
C SER A 48 -24.67 -15.94 75.86
N HIS A 49 -24.27 -16.89 76.70
CA HIS A 49 -23.53 -18.08 76.25
C HIS A 49 -24.36 -18.99 75.34
N ARG A 50 -25.66 -19.17 75.62
CA ARG A 50 -26.57 -19.92 74.73
C ARG A 50 -26.72 -19.23 73.39
N GLU A 51 -27.00 -17.92 73.40
CA GLU A 51 -27.16 -17.13 72.18
C GLU A 51 -25.87 -17.14 71.34
N ALA A 52 -24.70 -17.01 71.98
CA ALA A 52 -23.41 -17.11 71.30
C ALA A 52 -23.13 -18.50 70.70
N LYS A 53 -23.50 -19.56 71.43
CA LYS A 53 -23.39 -20.95 70.95
C LYS A 53 -24.29 -21.20 69.75
N GLU A 54 -25.57 -20.81 69.82
CA GLU A 54 -26.52 -20.94 68.72
C GLU A 54 -26.06 -20.16 67.48
N ALA A 55 -25.53 -18.95 67.66
CA ALA A 55 -24.96 -18.16 66.58
C ALA A 55 -23.72 -18.81 65.95
N ALA A 56 -22.84 -19.40 66.77
CA ALA A 56 -21.66 -20.12 66.29
C ALA A 56 -22.03 -21.40 65.52
N GLU A 57 -22.95 -22.21 66.06
CA GLU A 57 -23.47 -23.41 65.41
C GLU A 57 -24.18 -23.09 64.09
N THR A 58 -24.95 -21.99 64.03
CA THR A 58 -25.59 -21.53 62.79
C THR A 58 -24.57 -21.17 61.71
N LYS A 59 -23.48 -20.50 62.08
CA LYS A 59 -22.38 -20.21 61.15
C LYS A 59 -21.61 -21.46 60.74
N LEU A 60 -21.43 -22.41 61.66
CA LEU A 60 -20.73 -23.67 61.39
C LEU A 60 -21.51 -24.54 60.39
N LYS A 61 -22.84 -24.55 60.46
CA LYS A 61 -23.72 -25.27 59.50
C LYS A 61 -23.49 -24.87 58.04
N ALA A 62 -23.05 -23.64 57.76
CA ALA A 62 -22.71 -23.23 56.39
C ALA A 62 -21.50 -23.99 55.82
N PHE A 63 -20.74 -24.67 56.67
CA PHE A 63 -19.58 -25.50 56.33
C PHE A 63 -19.86 -27.01 56.52
N ASP A 64 -21.11 -27.42 56.75
CA ASP A 64 -21.48 -28.85 56.82
C ASP A 64 -21.07 -29.56 55.52
N GLY A 65 -20.38 -30.69 55.67
CA GLY A 65 -19.81 -31.45 54.55
C GLY A 65 -18.38 -31.07 54.16
N ILE A 66 -17.75 -30.09 54.83
CA ILE A 66 -16.32 -29.78 54.69
C ILE A 66 -15.56 -30.40 55.87
N GLU A 67 -14.94 -31.55 55.63
CA GLU A 67 -14.18 -32.29 56.67
C GLU A 67 -12.81 -31.65 56.97
N ASP A 68 -12.22 -30.96 55.98
CA ASP A 68 -10.94 -30.26 56.11
C ASP A 68 -11.03 -28.82 55.55
N GLY A 69 -11.12 -27.85 56.46
CA GLY A 69 -11.21 -26.43 56.12
C GLY A 69 -9.90 -25.82 55.57
N GLU A 70 -8.75 -26.47 55.77
CA GLU A 70 -7.49 -26.04 55.14
C GLU A 70 -7.43 -26.53 53.69
N ALA A 71 -7.81 -27.79 53.44
CA ALA A 71 -7.94 -28.33 52.09
C ALA A 71 -8.96 -27.55 51.25
N ALA A 72 -10.11 -27.18 51.83
CA ALA A 72 -11.11 -26.34 51.15
C ALA A 72 -10.54 -24.95 50.78
N ARG A 73 -9.76 -24.32 51.67
CA ARG A 73 -9.07 -23.05 51.34
C ARG A 73 -8.06 -23.20 50.22
N LYS A 74 -7.23 -24.25 50.26
CA LYS A 74 -6.26 -24.55 49.18
C LYS A 74 -6.95 -24.82 47.84
N ALA A 75 -8.10 -25.51 47.85
CA ALA A 75 -8.89 -25.74 46.65
C ALA A 75 -9.41 -24.42 46.05
N LEU A 76 -9.95 -23.52 46.89
CA LEU A 76 -10.40 -22.20 46.46
C LEU A 76 -9.24 -21.34 45.91
N GLU A 77 -8.08 -21.38 46.54
CA GLU A 77 -6.87 -20.69 46.07
C GLU A 77 -6.38 -21.25 44.72
N THR A 78 -6.43 -22.58 44.56
CA THR A 78 -6.07 -23.24 43.29
C THR A 78 -7.03 -22.83 42.17
N ILE A 79 -8.34 -22.80 42.43
CA ILE A 79 -9.34 -22.36 41.45
C ILE A 79 -9.10 -20.90 41.05
N LYS A 80 -8.80 -20.02 42.02
CA LYS A 80 -8.48 -18.62 41.75
C LYS A 80 -7.24 -18.49 40.85
N ASN A 81 -6.17 -19.23 41.15
CA ASN A 81 -4.95 -19.25 40.35
C ASN A 81 -5.19 -19.78 38.92
N ILE A 82 -6.11 -20.73 38.74
CA ILE A 82 -6.51 -21.23 37.40
C ILE A 82 -7.21 -20.13 36.59
N ASP A 83 -8.13 -19.38 37.20
CA ASP A 83 -8.83 -18.30 36.50
C ASP A 83 -7.89 -17.13 36.14
N GLU A 84 -6.97 -16.76 37.04
CA GLU A 84 -5.90 -15.81 36.73
C GLU A 84 -5.01 -16.30 35.58
N GLY A 85 -4.62 -17.58 35.59
CA GLY A 85 -3.85 -18.20 34.51
C GLY A 85 -4.58 -18.19 33.15
N LYS A 86 -5.90 -18.45 33.15
CA LYS A 86 -6.74 -18.38 31.94
C LYS A 86 -6.82 -16.96 31.39
N LEU A 87 -6.96 -15.95 32.25
CA LEU A 87 -7.00 -14.54 31.84
C LEU A 87 -5.67 -14.10 31.22
N ILE A 88 -4.54 -14.48 31.81
CA ILE A 88 -3.21 -14.20 31.25
C ILE A 88 -3.04 -14.90 29.90
N ALA A 89 -3.44 -16.17 29.79
CA ALA A 89 -3.39 -16.91 28.54
C ALA A 89 -4.28 -16.26 27.46
N ALA A 90 -5.50 -15.84 27.81
CA ALA A 90 -6.41 -15.15 26.90
C ALA A 90 -5.81 -13.81 26.42
N GLY A 91 -5.22 -13.02 27.33
CA GLY A 91 -4.53 -11.78 26.98
C GLY A 91 -3.37 -11.99 26.00
N LYS A 92 -2.53 -13.00 26.23
CA LYS A 92 -1.43 -13.36 25.31
C LYS A 92 -1.94 -13.83 23.95
N VAL A 93 -3.04 -14.58 23.90
CA VAL A 93 -3.66 -15.03 22.64
C VAL A 93 -4.17 -13.83 21.85
N GLU A 94 -4.82 -12.86 22.49
CA GLU A 94 -5.27 -11.64 21.82
C GLU A 94 -4.08 -10.78 21.34
N GLU A 95 -3.00 -10.68 22.12
CA GLU A 95 -1.77 -9.99 21.69
C GLU A 95 -1.14 -10.66 20.45
N ILE A 96 -1.05 -11.99 20.43
CA ILE A 96 -0.55 -12.74 19.26
C ILE A 96 -1.46 -12.54 18.05
N LYS A 97 -2.79 -12.57 18.23
CA LYS A 97 -3.74 -12.30 17.14
C LYS A 97 -3.59 -10.88 16.61
N ALA A 98 -3.47 -9.89 17.49
CA ALA A 98 -3.27 -8.50 17.12
C ALA A 98 -1.94 -8.30 16.38
N ALA A 99 -0.87 -8.92 16.85
CA ALA A 99 0.43 -8.91 16.18
C ALA A 99 0.38 -9.59 14.80
N ALA A 100 -0.31 -10.74 14.69
CA ALA A 100 -0.50 -11.45 13.42
C ALA A 100 -1.36 -10.64 12.45
N GLN A 101 -2.44 -10.00 12.91
CA GLN A 101 -3.27 -9.10 12.11
C GLN A 101 -2.45 -7.91 11.61
N LYS A 102 -1.66 -7.27 12.50
CA LYS A 102 -0.80 -6.15 12.13
C LYS A 102 0.27 -6.57 11.11
N ALA A 103 0.95 -7.70 11.33
CA ALA A 103 1.94 -8.22 10.40
C ALA A 103 1.33 -8.56 9.03
N ALA A 104 0.13 -9.16 9.01
CA ALA A 104 -0.59 -9.45 7.78
C ALA A 104 -1.00 -8.16 7.04
N GLN A 105 -1.50 -7.15 7.76
CA GLN A 105 -1.83 -5.85 7.18
C GLN A 105 -0.60 -5.14 6.62
N GLU A 106 0.52 -5.15 7.35
CA GLU A 106 1.80 -4.58 6.89
C GLU A 106 2.32 -5.32 5.65
N GLN A 107 2.22 -6.65 5.60
CA GLN A 107 2.63 -7.44 4.44
C GLN A 107 1.77 -7.13 3.21
N VAL A 108 0.44 -7.01 3.38
CA VAL A 108 -0.48 -6.63 2.30
C VAL A 108 -0.21 -5.21 1.83
N ALA A 109 0.01 -4.26 2.74
CA ALA A 109 0.33 -2.88 2.40
C ALA A 109 1.67 -2.77 1.64
N ALA A 110 2.70 -3.50 2.09
CA ALA A 110 4.00 -3.55 1.43
C ALA A 110 3.90 -4.18 0.03
N ALA A 111 3.17 -5.29 -0.10
CA ALA A 111 2.93 -5.93 -1.40
C ALA A 111 2.14 -5.01 -2.35
N SER A 112 1.09 -4.35 -1.85
CA SER A 112 0.30 -3.40 -2.65
C SER A 112 1.14 -2.23 -3.14
N LYS A 113 2.04 -1.71 -2.29
CA LYS A 113 2.94 -0.62 -2.68
C LYS A 113 3.95 -1.09 -3.73
N ALA A 114 4.59 -2.23 -3.52
CA ALA A 114 5.54 -2.81 -4.48
C ALA A 114 4.88 -3.05 -5.85
N HIS A 115 3.66 -3.62 -5.86
CA HIS A 115 2.91 -3.82 -7.10
C HIS A 115 2.52 -2.50 -7.79
N ALA A 116 2.14 -1.46 -7.03
CA ALA A 116 1.83 -0.16 -7.62
C ALA A 116 3.06 0.47 -8.29
N GLU A 117 4.23 0.37 -7.65
CA GLU A 117 5.51 0.86 -8.19
C GLU A 117 5.93 0.08 -9.44
N GLU A 118 5.81 -1.25 -9.42
CA GLU A 118 6.10 -2.12 -10.57
C GLU A 118 5.16 -1.84 -11.74
N LEU A 119 3.88 -1.65 -11.47
CA LEU A 119 2.88 -1.34 -12.49
C LEU A 119 3.13 0.03 -13.12
N ALA A 120 3.52 1.03 -12.33
CA ALA A 120 3.91 2.35 -12.83
C ALA A 120 5.15 2.25 -13.74
N ARG A 121 6.18 1.52 -13.30
CA ARG A 121 7.41 1.29 -14.08
C ARG A 121 7.13 0.54 -15.38
N THR A 122 6.29 -0.49 -15.32
CA THR A 122 5.95 -1.32 -16.49
C THR A 122 5.14 -0.52 -17.50
N LYS A 123 4.17 0.29 -17.06
CA LYS A 123 3.43 1.20 -17.94
C LYS A 123 4.36 2.20 -18.63
N GLN A 124 5.25 2.84 -17.87
CA GLN A 124 6.21 3.77 -18.45
C GLN A 124 7.13 3.09 -19.49
N ALA A 125 7.61 1.88 -19.18
CA ALA A 125 8.42 1.11 -20.13
C ALA A 125 7.63 0.74 -21.38
N LEU A 126 6.37 0.34 -21.22
CA LEU A 126 5.47 0.03 -22.34
C LEU A 126 5.20 1.25 -23.21
N ASP A 127 4.92 2.40 -22.60
CA ASP A 127 4.66 3.66 -23.32
C ASP A 127 5.90 4.09 -24.12
N ASN A 128 7.10 3.98 -23.53
CA ASN A 128 8.35 4.26 -24.23
C ASN A 128 8.57 3.32 -25.42
N VAL A 129 8.49 2.00 -25.18
CA VAL A 129 8.68 0.99 -26.25
C VAL A 129 7.61 1.13 -27.34
N THR A 130 6.38 1.44 -26.97
CA THR A 130 5.30 1.68 -27.93
C THR A 130 5.56 2.95 -28.74
N GLY A 131 6.02 4.02 -28.10
CA GLY A 131 6.44 5.25 -28.76
C GLY A 131 7.57 5.01 -29.76
N ASP A 132 8.61 4.28 -29.35
CA ASP A 132 9.75 3.91 -30.20
C ASP A 132 9.31 3.06 -31.40
N LEU A 133 8.47 2.04 -31.16
CA LEU A 133 7.90 1.20 -32.21
C LEU A 133 7.05 2.01 -33.20
N TYR A 134 6.26 2.97 -32.70
CA TYR A 134 5.43 3.82 -33.55
C TYR A 134 6.29 4.76 -34.38
N ALA A 135 7.32 5.36 -33.79
CA ALA A 135 8.30 6.17 -34.50
C ALA A 135 9.00 5.37 -35.61
N GLU A 136 9.42 4.13 -35.32
CA GLU A 136 10.05 3.25 -36.31
C GLU A 136 9.07 2.82 -37.42
N LYS A 137 7.82 2.46 -37.08
CA LYS A 137 6.78 2.13 -38.08
C LYS A 137 6.53 3.29 -39.04
N ILE A 138 6.39 4.50 -38.49
CA ILE A 138 6.17 5.72 -39.28
C ILE A 138 7.41 6.00 -40.14
N GLY A 139 8.61 6.08 -39.56
CA GLY A 139 9.85 6.35 -40.30
C GLY A 139 10.19 5.30 -41.36
N GLY A 140 9.89 4.03 -41.08
CA GLY A 140 10.01 2.94 -42.06
C GLY A 140 9.05 3.08 -43.24
N SER A 141 7.89 3.72 -43.04
CA SER A 141 6.93 4.01 -44.11
C SER A 141 7.42 5.15 -45.00
N PHE A 142 8.01 6.21 -44.41
CA PHE A 142 8.69 7.25 -45.18
C PHE A 142 9.85 6.67 -46.01
N THR A 143 10.68 5.81 -45.41
CA THR A 143 11.83 5.20 -46.10
C THR A 143 11.40 4.31 -47.29
N ARG A 144 10.26 3.61 -47.18
CA ARG A 144 9.78 2.67 -48.22
C ARG A 144 8.75 3.26 -49.18
N SER A 145 8.38 4.52 -49.01
CA SER A 145 7.37 5.18 -49.84
C SER A 145 7.83 5.33 -51.28
N LYS A 146 7.03 4.78 -52.21
CA LYS A 146 7.28 4.96 -53.65
C LYS A 146 7.04 6.40 -54.05
N LEU A 147 6.00 7.02 -53.52
CA LEU A 147 5.68 8.43 -53.73
C LEU A 147 6.90 9.33 -53.45
N ILE A 148 7.56 9.15 -52.30
CA ILE A 148 8.76 9.92 -51.95
C ILE A 148 9.89 9.67 -52.96
N SER A 149 10.22 8.41 -53.22
CA SER A 149 11.32 8.06 -54.12
C SER A 149 11.15 8.60 -55.55
N GLU A 150 9.91 8.62 -56.05
CA GLU A 150 9.60 8.97 -57.43
C GLU A 150 9.31 10.47 -57.61
N LYS A 151 8.56 11.10 -56.68
CA LYS A 151 8.00 12.45 -56.86
C LYS A 151 8.72 13.54 -56.06
N PHE A 152 9.45 13.23 -55.00
CA PHE A 152 10.09 14.25 -54.16
C PHE A 152 11.52 14.57 -54.61
N ALA A 153 11.87 15.86 -54.58
CA ALA A 153 13.22 16.34 -54.86
C ALA A 153 14.12 16.32 -53.62
N ILE A 154 13.54 16.12 -52.44
CA ILE A 154 14.24 16.01 -51.14
C ILE A 154 14.24 14.57 -50.63
N PRO A 155 15.24 14.17 -49.81
CA PRO A 155 15.30 12.80 -49.28
C PRO A 155 14.23 12.54 -48.19
N ALA A 156 13.95 11.26 -47.94
CA ALA A 156 12.85 10.81 -47.10
C ALA A 156 12.94 11.27 -45.64
N ASP A 157 14.14 11.48 -45.11
CA ASP A 157 14.40 12.00 -43.76
C ASP A 157 13.87 13.43 -43.59
N LEU A 158 14.06 14.31 -44.58
CA LEU A 158 13.55 15.67 -44.57
C LEU A 158 12.02 15.71 -44.73
N VAL A 159 11.47 14.80 -45.55
CA VAL A 159 10.01 14.64 -45.67
C VAL A 159 9.42 14.18 -44.34
N GLN A 160 10.03 13.19 -43.69
CA GLN A 160 9.62 12.70 -42.38
C GLN A 160 9.72 13.80 -41.31
N ALA A 161 10.81 14.59 -41.30
CA ALA A 161 10.96 15.68 -40.34
C ALA A 161 9.85 16.74 -40.48
N ARG A 162 9.37 16.99 -41.71
CA ARG A 162 8.31 17.98 -41.95
C ARG A 162 6.91 17.44 -41.70
N PHE A 163 6.61 16.24 -42.18
CA PHE A 163 5.24 15.71 -42.24
C PHE A 163 4.99 14.56 -41.25
N GLY A 164 6.03 14.02 -40.61
CA GLY A 164 5.92 12.85 -39.74
C GLY A 164 4.99 13.04 -38.54
N SER A 165 4.87 14.27 -38.02
CA SER A 165 3.97 14.59 -36.91
C SER A 165 2.48 14.48 -37.26
N ALA A 166 2.13 14.51 -38.54
CA ALA A 166 0.76 14.30 -39.01
C ALA A 166 0.34 12.82 -38.97
N PHE A 167 1.30 11.90 -38.84
CA PHE A 167 1.03 10.46 -38.82
C PHE A 167 1.03 9.92 -37.39
N LYS A 168 0.05 9.07 -37.08
CA LYS A 168 -0.09 8.37 -35.80
C LYS A 168 -0.37 6.90 -36.08
N VAL A 169 -0.07 6.03 -35.11
CA VAL A 169 -0.46 4.63 -35.17
C VAL A 169 -1.72 4.43 -34.34
N GLU A 170 -2.81 4.02 -34.99
CA GLU A 170 -4.09 3.69 -34.36
C GLU A 170 -4.50 2.28 -34.77
N ASP A 171 -4.90 1.45 -33.80
CA ASP A 171 -5.26 0.05 -34.02
C ASP A 171 -4.21 -0.74 -34.84
N GLY A 172 -2.94 -0.39 -34.64
CA GLY A 172 -1.80 -1.00 -35.34
C GLY A 172 -1.56 -0.52 -36.77
N LYS A 173 -2.41 0.38 -37.31
CA LYS A 173 -2.30 0.98 -38.64
C LYS A 173 -1.84 2.43 -38.57
N ILE A 174 -1.16 2.90 -39.61
CA ILE A 174 -0.75 4.31 -39.70
C ILE A 174 -1.94 5.12 -40.23
N VAL A 175 -2.31 6.16 -39.49
CA VAL A 175 -3.40 7.08 -39.77
C VAL A 175 -2.83 8.48 -39.83
N ALA A 176 -3.18 9.23 -40.87
CA ALA A 176 -2.75 10.60 -41.04
C ALA A 176 -3.84 11.59 -40.65
N TYR A 177 -3.41 12.74 -40.18
CA TYR A 177 -4.25 13.84 -39.72
C TYR A 177 -3.92 15.12 -40.50
N ASP A 178 -4.94 15.85 -40.93
CA ASP A 178 -4.77 17.16 -41.56
C ASP A 178 -4.36 18.25 -40.52
N GLN A 179 -4.11 19.47 -41.00
CA GLN A 179 -3.76 20.60 -40.13
C GLN A 179 -4.89 21.01 -39.16
N ALA A 180 -6.14 20.62 -39.45
CA ALA A 180 -7.29 20.85 -38.58
C ALA A 180 -7.50 19.71 -37.56
N GLY A 181 -6.69 18.65 -37.61
CA GLY A 181 -6.79 17.50 -36.72
C GLY A 181 -7.82 16.45 -37.14
N ASN A 182 -8.30 16.47 -38.39
CA ASN A 182 -9.20 15.46 -38.92
C ASN A 182 -8.43 14.30 -39.57
N LYS A 183 -8.97 13.10 -39.50
CA LYS A 183 -8.42 11.93 -40.21
C LYS A 183 -8.52 12.14 -41.72
N ILE A 184 -7.44 11.80 -42.43
CA ILE A 184 -7.40 11.85 -43.89
C ILE A 184 -8.00 10.55 -44.46
N PHE A 185 -9.03 10.69 -45.29
CA PHE A 185 -9.72 9.59 -45.95
C PHE A 185 -9.26 9.43 -47.39
N SER A 186 -9.35 8.20 -47.90
CA SER A 186 -8.99 7.88 -49.26
C SER A 186 -9.98 8.50 -50.25
N ARG A 187 -9.45 9.15 -51.29
CA ARG A 187 -10.21 9.65 -52.44
C ARG A 187 -10.54 8.52 -53.41
N ALA A 188 -9.68 7.50 -53.47
CA ALA A 188 -9.90 6.30 -54.28
C ALA A 188 -10.87 5.31 -53.62
N ARG A 189 -10.92 5.27 -52.29
CA ARG A 189 -11.77 4.38 -51.49
C ARG A 189 -12.66 5.19 -50.52
N PRO A 190 -13.86 5.63 -50.96
CA PRO A 190 -14.75 6.41 -50.12
C PRO A 190 -15.11 5.67 -48.82
N GLY A 191 -14.85 6.30 -47.67
CA GLY A 191 -15.14 5.74 -46.35
C GLY A 191 -13.97 5.04 -45.68
N ASP A 192 -12.91 4.72 -46.42
CA ASP A 192 -11.68 4.15 -45.86
C ASP A 192 -10.65 5.25 -45.55
N LEU A 193 -9.80 5.02 -44.55
CA LEU A 193 -8.65 5.88 -44.28
C LEU A 193 -7.69 5.85 -45.48
N ALA A 194 -7.09 7.00 -45.77
CA ALA A 194 -6.05 7.09 -46.79
C ALA A 194 -4.88 6.17 -46.39
N ASP A 195 -4.28 5.51 -47.39
CA ASP A 195 -3.02 4.84 -47.16
C ASP A 195 -1.89 5.88 -46.98
N PHE A 196 -0.71 5.41 -46.57
CA PHE A 196 0.40 6.30 -46.22
C PHE A 196 0.76 7.28 -47.36
N ASP A 197 0.85 6.78 -48.59
CA ASP A 197 1.23 7.59 -49.74
C ASP A 197 0.12 8.58 -50.13
N GLU A 198 -1.14 8.16 -50.19
CA GLU A 198 -2.28 9.04 -50.50
C GLU A 198 -2.49 10.13 -49.44
N ALA A 199 -2.28 9.77 -48.17
CA ALA A 199 -2.32 10.73 -47.07
C ALA A 199 -1.17 11.74 -47.17
N LEU A 200 0.05 11.28 -47.47
CA LEU A 200 1.20 12.15 -47.63
C LEU A 200 1.00 13.11 -48.81
N GLU A 201 0.45 12.64 -49.93
CA GLU A 201 0.11 13.47 -51.09
C GLU A 201 -0.88 14.58 -50.69
N THR A 202 -1.94 14.23 -49.95
CA THR A 202 -2.92 15.19 -49.44
C THR A 202 -2.28 16.25 -48.54
N LEU A 203 -1.36 15.85 -47.66
CA LEU A 203 -0.64 16.77 -46.76
C LEU A 203 0.31 17.70 -47.51
N VAL A 204 0.99 17.18 -48.53
CA VAL A 204 1.93 17.94 -49.35
C VAL A 204 1.19 18.91 -50.27
N ASP A 205 0.02 18.53 -50.77
CA ASP A 205 -0.81 19.41 -51.58
C ASP A 205 -1.28 20.67 -50.83
N GLN A 206 -1.46 20.55 -49.52
CA GLN A 206 -1.80 21.66 -48.62
C GLN A 206 -0.57 22.47 -48.17
N TYR A 207 0.65 22.06 -48.55
CA TYR A 207 1.87 22.73 -48.12
C TYR A 207 2.18 23.94 -49.02
N PRO A 208 2.35 25.17 -48.47
CA PRO A 208 2.56 26.37 -49.28
C PRO A 208 3.79 26.33 -50.20
N TYR A 209 4.83 25.58 -49.82
CA TYR A 209 6.08 25.48 -50.58
C TYR A 209 6.24 24.12 -51.26
N LYS A 210 5.14 23.45 -51.63
CA LYS A 210 5.17 22.10 -52.22
C LYS A 210 6.02 22.01 -53.50
N GLU A 211 5.97 23.04 -54.33
CA GLU A 211 6.73 23.10 -55.59
C GLU A 211 8.25 23.06 -55.38
N GLN A 212 8.74 23.40 -54.18
CA GLN A 212 10.16 23.37 -53.85
C GLN A 212 10.64 21.99 -53.36
N ILE A 213 9.71 21.14 -52.89
CA ILE A 213 10.02 19.81 -52.35
C ILE A 213 9.64 18.69 -53.31
N LEU A 214 8.78 18.96 -54.29
CA LEU A 214 8.45 18.06 -55.39
C LEU A 214 9.45 18.24 -56.53
N LYS A 215 9.73 17.16 -57.26
CA LYS A 215 10.46 17.25 -58.54
C LYS A 215 9.60 18.11 -59.46
N GLY A 216 10.17 19.21 -59.96
CA GLY A 216 9.45 20.09 -60.88
C GLY A 216 8.82 19.27 -62.01
N THR A 217 7.52 19.46 -62.22
CA THR A 217 6.85 18.91 -63.40
C THR A 217 7.65 19.40 -64.59
N GLY A 218 8.23 18.50 -65.38
CA GLY A 218 9.14 18.80 -66.48
C GLY A 218 8.49 19.60 -67.60
N ALA A 219 8.06 20.82 -67.33
CA ALA A 219 7.92 21.87 -68.31
C ALA A 219 9.35 22.21 -68.74
N SER A 220 9.82 21.42 -69.70
CA SER A 220 10.87 21.82 -70.61
C SER A 220 10.39 23.13 -71.25
N GLY A 221 10.82 24.25 -70.67
CA GLY A 221 10.57 25.58 -71.22
C GLY A 221 11.19 25.64 -72.59
N GLY A 222 10.34 25.63 -73.62
CA GLY A 222 10.76 25.75 -75.00
C GLY A 222 11.45 27.08 -75.26
N GLY A 223 12.55 27.01 -76.02
CA GLY A 223 12.97 28.07 -76.93
C GLY A 223 13.81 29.20 -76.33
N ALA A 224 15.13 29.08 -76.49
CA ALA A 224 15.94 30.18 -77.02
C ALA A 224 17.05 29.58 -77.89
N GLY A 225 16.68 29.27 -79.14
CA GLY A 225 17.65 29.09 -80.21
C GLY A 225 18.25 30.44 -80.56
N GLY A 226 19.57 30.55 -80.41
CA GLY A 226 20.38 31.65 -80.92
C GLY A 226 21.75 31.10 -81.32
N GLY A 227 21.90 30.68 -82.58
CA GLY A 227 23.22 30.49 -83.17
C GLY A 227 23.78 31.82 -83.70
N PRO A 228 24.97 31.81 -84.34
CA PRO A 228 26.26 31.38 -83.81
C PRO A 228 27.22 32.59 -83.74
N GLY A 229 27.85 32.80 -82.57
CA GLY A 229 28.86 33.84 -82.37
C GLY A 229 30.21 33.21 -82.01
N ALA A 230 31.17 33.36 -82.91
CA ALA A 230 32.51 32.81 -82.83
C ALA A 230 33.40 33.49 -81.77
N GLY A 231 34.32 32.70 -81.20
CA GLY A 231 35.48 33.13 -80.40
C GLY A 231 35.38 32.67 -78.95
N GLY A 232 36.28 31.87 -78.38
CA GLY A 232 37.58 31.36 -78.78
C GLY A 232 38.21 30.75 -77.54
N ASN A 233 39.11 29.77 -77.73
CA ASN A 233 39.99 29.14 -76.74
C ASN A 233 39.39 28.11 -75.78
N ASN A 234 39.12 26.94 -76.36
CA ASN A 234 39.08 25.66 -75.67
C ASN A 234 40.52 25.28 -75.23
N GLN A 235 40.93 25.61 -74.00
CA GLN A 235 42.10 24.98 -73.38
C GLN A 235 41.70 23.60 -72.85
N LEU A 236 42.13 22.59 -73.60
CA LEU A 236 42.03 21.16 -73.31
C LEU A 236 42.57 20.86 -71.90
N LYS A 237 41.66 20.71 -70.93
CA LYS A 237 41.99 20.15 -69.62
C LYS A 237 41.95 18.63 -69.76
N GLY A 238 43.12 18.02 -69.95
CA GLY A 238 43.25 16.58 -70.19
C GLY A 238 42.50 15.74 -69.13
N ASN A 239 41.92 14.61 -69.59
CA ASN A 239 41.12 13.71 -68.78
C ASN A 239 42.01 12.69 -68.04
N LEU A 240 41.99 12.69 -66.70
CA LEU A 240 42.75 11.73 -65.88
C LEU A 240 42.14 10.32 -65.87
N GLY A 241 40.89 10.16 -66.34
CA GLY A 241 40.22 8.86 -66.49
C GLY A 241 40.39 8.22 -67.87
N GLY A 242 41.14 8.87 -68.79
CA GLY A 242 41.27 8.48 -70.19
C GLY A 242 42.39 7.48 -70.49
N THR A 243 42.76 7.35 -71.76
CA THR A 243 43.87 6.49 -72.23
C THR A 243 45.22 6.95 -71.66
N ARG A 244 46.27 6.16 -71.86
CA ARG A 244 47.61 6.48 -71.33
C ARG A 244 48.10 7.81 -71.90
N GLU A 245 47.88 8.05 -73.18
CA GLU A 245 48.25 9.27 -73.91
C GLU A 245 47.51 10.50 -73.36
N GLU A 246 46.22 10.35 -73.08
CA GLU A 246 45.38 11.42 -72.50
C GLU A 246 45.81 11.77 -71.07
N ARG A 247 46.16 10.76 -70.26
CA ARG A 247 46.68 10.96 -68.91
C ARG A 247 48.06 11.63 -68.93
N THR A 248 48.94 11.25 -69.85
CA THR A 248 50.25 11.90 -70.00
C THR A 248 50.14 13.36 -70.42
N ALA A 249 49.20 13.68 -71.33
CA ALA A 249 48.92 15.05 -71.73
C ALA A 249 48.33 15.88 -70.57
N ALA A 250 47.42 15.28 -69.78
CA ALA A 250 46.84 15.92 -68.61
C ALA A 250 47.90 16.27 -67.54
N ILE A 251 48.82 15.34 -67.25
CA ILE A 251 49.88 15.54 -66.26
C ILE A 251 50.88 16.60 -66.76
N ALA A 252 51.30 16.54 -68.03
CA ALA A 252 52.20 17.53 -68.63
C ALA A 252 51.60 18.96 -68.63
N SER A 253 50.28 19.08 -68.81
CA SER A 253 49.58 20.38 -68.76
C SER A 253 49.44 20.96 -67.35
N ARG A 254 49.38 20.10 -66.31
CA ARG A 254 49.23 20.52 -64.90
C ARG A 254 50.56 20.75 -64.18
N PHE A 255 51.61 20.05 -64.59
CA PHE A 255 52.93 20.12 -63.98
C PHE A 255 54.01 20.28 -65.05
N PRO A 256 54.09 21.44 -65.72
CA PRO A 256 55.06 21.69 -66.79
C PRO A 256 56.52 21.62 -66.33
N GLU A 257 56.76 21.76 -65.01
CA GLU A 257 58.08 21.68 -64.40
C GLU A 257 58.67 20.27 -64.39
N LEU A 258 57.84 19.22 -64.49
CA LEU A 258 58.26 17.82 -64.51
C LEU A 258 58.73 17.34 -65.90
N SER A 259 58.53 18.15 -66.96
CA SER A 259 58.91 17.77 -68.33
C SER A 259 60.30 18.27 -68.75
N LYS A 260 61.08 18.86 -67.83
CA LYS A 260 62.42 19.41 -68.09
C LYS A 260 63.54 18.73 -67.29
N GLY A 261 63.37 17.46 -66.93
CA GLY A 261 64.42 16.58 -66.40
C GLY A 261 64.77 15.50 -67.40
#